data_AF-A0A182NFT1-F1
#
_entry.id   AF-A0A182NFT1-F1
#
_cell.length_a   1.000
_cell.length_b   1.000
_cell.length_c   1.000
_cell.angle_alpha   90.00
_cell.angle_beta   90.00
_cell.angle_gamma   90.00
#
_symmetry.space_group_name_H-M   'P 1'
#
loop_
_entity.id
_entity.type
_entity.pdbx_description
1 polymer ?
#
loop_
_entity_poly.entity_id
_entity_poly.type
_entity_poly.pdbx_seq_one_letter_code
_entity_poly.pdbx_strand_id
1 'polypeptide(L)'
;MVSKHYVAGYDAFVAFMKDFNGNGGAINILFTGAKLENGQSWCDDCVEAAPFIEKAVESHAPENSHFISVDVGDRPTWKDMNNAFRKDTNTHLSVIPTMIRWKNPQRLEGEQCGNADLLEMFFSEDD
;
A
#
# COMPACT_ATOMS: atom_id res chain seq x y z
N MET A 1 18.83 -3.35 -1.05
CA MET A 1 17.61 -4.06 -1.54
C MET A 1 16.38 -3.60 -0.77
N VAL A 2 15.20 -3.60 -1.38
CA VAL A 2 13.92 -3.26 -0.74
C VAL A 2 13.41 -4.46 0.07
N SER A 3 13.02 -4.24 1.32
CA SER A 3 12.41 -5.27 2.15
C SER A 3 10.90 -5.30 1.95
N LYS A 4 10.38 -6.39 1.37
CA LYS A 4 8.94 -6.57 1.11
C LYS A 4 8.26 -7.28 2.29
N HIS A 5 7.11 -6.77 2.74
CA HIS A 5 6.30 -7.31 3.82
C HIS A 5 4.86 -7.50 3.34
N TYR A 6 4.16 -8.48 3.91
CA TYR A 6 2.73 -8.71 3.67
C TYR A 6 1.98 -8.79 4.99
N VAL A 7 0.88 -8.06 5.09
CA VAL A 7 0.03 -8.01 6.29
C VAL A 7 -1.43 -8.10 5.86
N ALA A 8 -2.20 -8.97 6.51
CA ALA A 8 -3.61 -9.17 6.17
C ALA A 8 -4.54 -8.77 7.31
N GLY A 9 -5.46 -7.85 7.02
CA GLY A 9 -6.45 -7.34 7.97
C GLY A 9 -5.94 -6.21 8.86
N TYR A 10 -6.90 -5.47 9.42
CA TYR A 10 -6.65 -4.24 10.17
C TYR A 10 -5.86 -4.46 11.46
N ASP A 11 -6.27 -5.45 12.27
CA ASP A 11 -5.62 -5.70 13.57
C ASP A 11 -4.15 -6.10 13.39
N ALA A 12 -3.86 -6.91 12.36
CA ALA A 12 -2.50 -7.28 12.01
C ALA A 12 -1.70 -6.07 11.51
N PHE A 13 -2.32 -5.20 10.70
CA PHE A 13 -1.69 -3.95 10.26
C PHE A 13 -1.32 -3.04 11.43
N VAL A 14 -2.24 -2.81 12.37
CA VAL A 14 -1.98 -2.00 13.56
C VAL A 14 -0.89 -2.63 14.42
N ALA A 15 -0.96 -3.95 14.66
CA ALA A 15 0.05 -4.66 15.44
C ALA A 15 1.43 -4.60 14.79
N PHE A 16 1.51 -4.75 13.46
CA PHE A 16 2.74 -4.63 12.70
C PHE A 16 3.32 -3.22 12.79
N MET A 17 2.50 -2.20 12.52
CA MET A 17 2.97 -0.80 12.47
C MET A 17 3.27 -0.19 13.84
N LYS A 18 2.77 -0.78 14.93
CA LYS A 18 2.99 -0.29 16.30
C LYS A 18 4.47 -0.17 16.65
N ASP A 19 5.23 -1.23 16.36
CA ASP A 19 6.65 -1.32 16.74
C ASP A 19 7.58 -1.23 15.52
N PHE A 20 7.03 -1.16 14.31
CA PHE A 20 7.81 -1.07 13.08
C PHE A 20 8.30 0.35 12.83
N ASN A 21 9.61 0.54 12.84
CA ASN A 21 10.27 1.84 12.68
C ASN A 21 11.10 1.97 11.38
N GLY A 22 11.09 0.92 10.54
CA GLY A 22 11.83 0.89 9.27
C GLY A 22 13.34 1.00 9.38
N ASN A 23 13.93 0.96 10.59
CA ASN A 23 15.35 1.13 10.85
C ASN A 23 16.00 2.34 10.12
N GLY A 24 15.25 3.45 9.99
CA GLY A 24 15.69 4.66 9.29
C GLY A 24 15.47 4.65 7.77
N GLY A 25 15.03 3.53 7.20
CA GLY A 25 14.60 3.44 5.81
C GLY A 25 13.16 3.91 5.60
N ALA A 26 12.87 4.40 4.39
CA ALA A 26 11.52 4.78 3.99
C ALA A 26 10.53 3.60 4.12
N ILE A 27 9.32 3.88 4.61
CA ILE A 27 8.26 2.89 4.76
C ILE A 27 7.14 3.23 3.77
N ASN A 28 7.02 2.43 2.72
CA ASN A 28 6.00 2.54 1.69
C ASN A 28 4.93 1.50 1.94
N ILE A 29 3.66 1.91 1.99
CA ILE A 29 2.55 1.01 2.31
C ILE A 29 1.56 1.04 1.15
N LEU A 30 1.25 -0.12 0.60
CA LEU A 30 0.19 -0.33 -0.38
C LEU A 30 -0.99 -1.00 0.32
N PHE A 31 -2.15 -0.37 0.31
CA PHE A 31 -3.42 -0.98 0.68
C PHE A 31 -4.12 -1.51 -0.57
N THR A 32 -4.44 -2.81 -0.56
CA THR A 32 -5.00 -3.53 -1.70
C THR A 32 -6.06 -4.53 -1.24
N GLY A 33 -6.94 -4.95 -2.14
CA GLY A 33 -7.96 -5.95 -1.83
C GLY A 33 -7.36 -7.36 -1.71
N ALA A 34 -7.94 -8.19 -0.83
CA ALA A 34 -7.56 -9.58 -0.67
C ALA A 34 -7.43 -10.34 -1.97
N LYS A 35 -6.43 -11.23 -2.02
CA LYS A 35 -6.28 -12.17 -3.13
C LYS A 35 -7.37 -13.25 -3.05
N LEU A 36 -8.00 -13.52 -4.18
CA LEU A 36 -8.89 -14.65 -4.40
C LEU A 36 -8.06 -15.93 -4.59
N GLU A 37 -8.75 -17.08 -4.72
CA GLU A 37 -8.11 -18.39 -4.93
C GLU A 37 -7.25 -18.45 -6.21
N ASN A 38 -7.54 -17.60 -7.20
CA ASN A 38 -6.75 -17.47 -8.42
C ASN A 38 -5.47 -16.63 -8.23
N GLY A 39 -5.20 -16.12 -7.02
CA GLY A 39 -4.03 -15.31 -6.69
C GLY A 39 -4.15 -13.82 -7.05
N GLN A 40 -5.24 -13.39 -7.68
CA GLN A 40 -5.51 -11.99 -8.03
C GLN A 40 -6.36 -11.30 -6.97
N SER A 41 -6.22 -9.98 -6.83
CA SER A 41 -7.12 -9.20 -5.98
C SER A 41 -8.56 -9.29 -6.49
N TRP A 42 -9.54 -9.29 -5.60
CA TRP A 42 -10.95 -9.13 -6.00
C TRP A 42 -11.25 -7.73 -6.57
N CYS A 43 -10.34 -6.78 -6.39
CA CYS A 43 -10.47 -5.41 -6.85
C CYS A 43 -9.78 -5.22 -8.19
N ASP A 44 -10.55 -4.93 -9.24
CA ASP A 44 -10.04 -4.78 -10.62
C ASP A 44 -8.94 -3.70 -10.70
N ASP A 45 -9.16 -2.51 -10.12
CA ASP A 45 -8.14 -1.43 -10.08
C ASP A 45 -6.83 -1.88 -9.40
N CYS A 46 -6.92 -2.77 -8.39
CA CYS A 46 -5.74 -3.31 -7.73
C CYS A 46 -4.98 -4.28 -8.64
N VAL A 47 -5.69 -5.09 -9.43
CA VAL A 47 -5.11 -6.00 -10.42
C VAL A 47 -4.45 -5.23 -11.54
N GLU A 48 -5.08 -4.17 -12.03
CA GLU A 48 -4.55 -3.31 -13.10
C GLU A 48 -3.30 -2.55 -12.66
N ALA A 49 -3.27 -2.02 -11.43
CA ALA A 49 -2.13 -1.26 -10.89
C ALA A 49 -0.93 -2.14 -10.48
N ALA A 50 -1.17 -3.41 -10.10
CA ALA A 50 -0.13 -4.31 -9.59
C ALA A 50 1.16 -4.37 -10.42
N PRO A 51 1.13 -4.61 -11.76
CA PRO A 51 2.37 -4.68 -12.55
C PRO A 51 3.15 -3.36 -12.58
N PHE A 52 2.47 -2.22 -12.52
CA PHE A 52 3.12 -0.90 -12.49
C PHE A 52 3.80 -0.68 -11.14
N ILE A 53 3.11 -0.98 -10.04
CA ILE A 53 3.65 -0.85 -8.69
C ILE A 53 4.85 -1.78 -8.50
N GLU A 54 4.75 -3.05 -8.91
CA GLU A 54 5.84 -4.02 -8.79
C GLU A 54 7.10 -3.54 -9.52
N LYS A 55 6.94 -3.09 -10.76
CA LYS A 55 8.04 -2.52 -11.55
C LYS A 55 8.64 -1.29 -10.88
N ALA A 56 7.81 -0.40 -10.33
CA ALA A 56 8.28 0.82 -9.68
C ALA A 56 9.03 0.55 -8.37
N VAL A 57 8.56 -0.42 -7.57
CA VAL A 57 9.27 -0.87 -6.36
C VAL A 57 10.63 -1.46 -6.71
N GLU A 58 10.75 -2.17 -7.83
CA GLU A 58 12.01 -2.76 -8.27
C GLU A 58 12.98 -1.74 -8.87
N SER A 59 12.46 -0.69 -9.51
CA SER A 59 13.27 0.25 -10.30
C SER A 59 13.61 1.53 -9.55
N HIS A 60 12.72 2.01 -8.68
CA HIS A 60 12.81 3.37 -8.12
C HIS A 60 12.80 3.41 -6.59
N ALA A 61 12.28 2.38 -5.90
CA ALA A 61 12.23 2.43 -4.45
C ALA A 61 13.64 2.48 -3.82
N PRO A 62 13.88 3.36 -2.83
CA PRO A 62 15.20 3.53 -2.24
C PRO A 62 15.78 2.23 -1.70
N GLU A 63 17.10 2.08 -1.80
CA GLU A 63 17.77 0.95 -1.16
C GLU A 63 17.58 1.02 0.36
N ASN A 64 17.40 -0.15 1.00
CA ASN A 64 17.11 -0.26 2.43
C ASN A 64 15.75 0.33 2.86
N SER A 65 14.87 0.63 1.91
CA SER A 65 13.46 0.93 2.19
C SER A 65 12.63 -0.34 2.43
N HIS A 66 11.43 -0.11 2.92
CA HIS A 66 10.42 -1.12 3.19
C HIS A 66 9.19 -0.90 2.30
N PHE A 67 8.68 -1.99 1.74
CA PHE A 67 7.42 -2.01 1.00
C PHE A 67 6.45 -2.98 1.67
N ILE A 68 5.35 -2.46 2.21
CA ILE A 68 4.36 -3.22 2.97
C ILE A 68 3.09 -3.32 2.14
N SER A 69 2.73 -4.54 1.74
CA SER A 69 1.44 -4.81 1.12
C SER A 69 0.43 -5.20 2.20
N VAL A 70 -0.62 -4.38 2.33
CA VAL A 70 -1.69 -4.55 3.32
C VAL A 70 -2.96 -4.96 2.62
N ASP A 71 -3.44 -6.14 2.94
CA ASP A 71 -4.74 -6.64 2.50
C ASP A 71 -5.84 -6.07 3.41
N VAL A 72 -6.78 -5.33 2.81
CA VAL A 72 -7.90 -4.70 3.53
C VAL A 72 -9.07 -5.64 3.81
N GLY A 73 -8.96 -6.92 3.44
CA GLY A 73 -9.98 -7.94 3.54
C GLY A 73 -10.81 -8.10 2.27
N ASP A 74 -11.97 -8.73 2.39
CA ASP A 74 -12.88 -9.00 1.29
C ASP A 74 -13.64 -7.74 0.82
N ARG A 75 -14.27 -7.84 -0.35
CA ARG A 75 -15.03 -6.74 -0.94
C ARG A 75 -16.17 -6.22 -0.04
N PRO A 76 -17.00 -7.07 0.60
CA PRO A 76 -18.02 -6.62 1.53
C PRO A 76 -17.45 -5.83 2.72
N THR A 77 -16.37 -6.32 3.34
CA THR A 77 -15.70 -5.66 4.47
C THR A 77 -15.17 -4.30 4.06
N TRP A 78 -14.51 -4.19 2.91
CA TRP A 78 -14.01 -2.91 2.41
C TRP A 78 -15.12 -1.90 2.08
N LYS A 79 -16.26 -2.36 1.58
CA LYS A 79 -17.40 -1.50 1.23
C LYS A 79 -18.15 -0.97 2.46
N ASP A 80 -18.04 -1.62 3.61
CA ASP A 80 -18.63 -1.10 4.84
C ASP A 80 -17.92 0.20 5.24
N MET A 81 -18.67 1.30 5.30
CA MET A 81 -18.16 2.60 5.77
C MET A 81 -17.72 2.57 7.24
N ASN A 82 -18.17 1.57 8.00
CA ASN A 82 -17.72 1.33 9.36
C ASN A 82 -16.43 0.55 9.48
N ASN A 83 -15.85 0.07 8.38
CA ASN A 83 -14.61 -0.69 8.43
C ASN A 83 -13.47 0.14 9.05
N ALA A 84 -12.60 -0.56 9.79
CA ALA A 84 -11.58 0.08 10.59
C ALA A 84 -10.53 0.83 9.73
N PHE A 85 -10.19 0.32 8.54
CA PHE A 85 -9.29 1.01 7.61
C PHE A 85 -9.82 2.38 7.16
N ARG A 86 -11.12 2.50 6.87
CA ARG A 86 -11.77 3.76 6.50
C ARG A 86 -11.84 4.77 7.65
N LYS A 87 -11.87 4.28 8.89
CA LYS A 87 -11.93 5.10 10.10
C LYS A 87 -10.56 5.45 10.68
N ASP A 88 -9.50 4.82 10.18
CA ASP A 88 -8.15 5.04 10.69
C ASP A 88 -7.64 6.43 10.29
N THR A 89 -7.43 7.28 11.29
CA THR A 89 -6.94 8.65 11.12
C THR A 89 -5.44 8.74 10.86
N ASN A 90 -4.72 7.61 10.83
CA ASN A 90 -3.31 7.61 10.40
C ASN A 90 -3.19 7.44 8.88
N THR A 91 -4.11 6.70 8.27
CA THR A 91 -4.04 6.33 6.84
C THR A 91 -5.08 7.07 5.99
N HIS A 92 -6.22 7.46 6.57
CA HIS A 92 -7.32 8.17 5.90
C HIS A 92 -7.75 7.50 4.58
N LEU A 93 -7.89 6.17 4.59
CA LEU A 93 -8.16 5.41 3.37
C LEU A 93 -9.59 5.64 2.87
N SER A 94 -9.69 6.18 1.66
CA SER A 94 -10.97 6.44 0.98
C SER A 94 -11.23 5.44 -0.17
N VAL A 95 -10.16 5.00 -0.84
CA VAL A 95 -10.17 4.14 -2.03
C VAL A 95 -9.04 3.10 -1.94
N ILE A 96 -9.14 2.04 -2.74
CA ILE A 96 -8.03 1.11 -3.02
C ILE A 96 -7.91 0.93 -4.55
N PRO A 97 -6.71 0.67 -5.10
CA PRO A 97 -5.43 0.63 -4.39
C PRO A 97 -5.06 2.02 -3.86
N THR A 98 -4.39 2.08 -2.71
CA THR A 98 -3.82 3.33 -2.19
C THR A 98 -2.42 3.07 -1.71
N MET A 99 -1.47 3.88 -2.17
CA MET A 99 -0.08 3.85 -1.71
C MET A 99 0.21 5.07 -0.86
N ILE A 100 0.84 4.89 0.30
CA ILE A 100 1.26 5.99 1.19
C ILE A 100 2.72 5.83 1.60
N ARG A 101 3.40 6.95 1.79
CA ARG A 101 4.66 7.00 2.54
C ARG A 101 4.30 7.24 4.01
N TRP A 102 4.68 6.31 4.89
CA TRP A 102 4.30 6.40 6.30
C TRP A 102 4.86 7.68 6.95
N LYS A 103 4.01 8.42 7.68
CA LYS A 103 4.33 9.70 8.34
C LYS A 103 4.78 10.82 7.39
N ASN A 104 4.41 10.73 6.12
CA ASN A 104 4.75 11.67 5.06
C ASN A 104 3.48 12.01 4.26
N PRO A 105 3.42 13.18 3.58
CA PRO A 105 2.27 13.57 2.79
C PRO A 105 2.14 12.80 1.46
N GLN A 106 3.23 12.18 0.97
CA GLN A 106 3.22 11.45 -0.29
C GLN A 106 2.21 10.29 -0.29
N ARG A 107 1.31 10.32 -1.28
CA ARG A 107 0.28 9.31 -1.48
C ARG A 107 -0.17 9.24 -2.93
N LEU A 108 -0.60 8.06 -3.36
CA LEU A 108 -1.29 7.83 -4.63
C LEU A 108 -2.56 7.03 -4.35
N GLU A 109 -3.65 7.38 -5.01
CA GLU A 109 -4.98 6.78 -4.81
C GLU A 109 -5.58 6.30 -6.13
N GLY A 110 -6.21 5.13 -6.11
CA GLY A 110 -6.94 4.57 -7.24
C GLY A 110 -6.09 4.46 -8.51
N GLU A 111 -6.57 5.07 -9.59
CA GLU A 111 -5.92 5.08 -10.90
C GLU A 111 -4.49 5.64 -10.90
N GLN A 112 -4.16 6.52 -9.94
CA GLN A 112 -2.81 7.06 -9.81
C GLN A 112 -1.77 5.96 -9.53
N CYS A 113 -2.17 4.88 -8.87
CA CYS A 113 -1.30 3.73 -8.63
C CYS A 113 -0.98 2.93 -9.91
N GLY A 114 -1.71 3.16 -11.01
CA GLY A 114 -1.44 2.58 -12.32
C GLY A 114 -0.59 3.47 -13.23
N ASN A 115 -0.16 4.65 -12.76
CA ASN A 115 0.61 5.60 -13.56
C ASN A 115 2.11 5.51 -13.23
N ALA A 116 2.92 5.08 -14.21
CA ALA A 116 4.35 4.86 -14.04
C ALA A 116 5.12 6.12 -13.62
N ASP A 117 4.79 7.28 -14.20
CA ASP A 117 5.47 8.55 -13.90
C ASP A 117 5.17 8.99 -12.46
N LEU A 118 3.91 8.85 -12.00
CA LEU A 118 3.55 9.16 -10.62
C LEU A 118 4.19 8.20 -9.61
N LEU A 119 4.29 6.92 -9.96
CA LEU A 119 4.98 5.92 -9.13
C LEU A 119 6.47 6.23 -9.01
N GLU A 120 7.12 6.58 -10.12
CA GLU A 120 8.52 7.02 -10.12
C GLU A 120 8.69 8.25 -9.21
N MET A 121 7.85 9.27 -9.36
CA MET A 121 7.87 10.46 -8.49
C MET A 121 7.68 10.11 -7.01
N PHE A 122 6.73 9.22 -6.70
CA PHE A 122 6.46 8.78 -5.32
C PHE A 122 7.68 8.13 -4.66
N PHE A 123 8.51 7.42 -5.43
CA PHE A 123 9.71 6.78 -4.91
C PHE A 123 10.96 7.66 -4.94
N SER A 124 11.00 8.64 -5.86
CA SER A 124 12.19 9.47 -6.12
C SER A 124 12.29 10.74 -5.28
N GLU A 125 11.21 11.16 -4.60
CA GLU A 125 11.27 12.31 -3.67
C GLU A 125 12.01 11.93 -2.37
N ASP A 126 13.32 12.11 -2.40
CA ASP A 126 14.18 12.41 -1.25
C ASP A 126 14.72 13.83 -1.45
N ASP A 127 14.15 14.81 -0.73
CA ASP A 127 14.79 16.10 -0.42
C ASP A 127 14.66 16.34 1.09
#